data_AF-A0A957AF83-F1
#
_entry.id   AF-A0A957AF83-F1
#
_cell.length_a   1.000
_cell.length_b   1.000
_cell.length_c   1.000
_cell.angle_alpha   90.00
_cell.angle_beta   90.00
_cell.angle_gamma   90.00
#
_symmetry.space_group_name_H-M   'P 1'
#
loop_
_entity.id
_entity.type
_entity.pdbx_description
1 polymer ?
#
loop_
_entity_poly.entity_id
_entity_poly.type
_entity_poly.pdbx_seq_one_letter_code
_entity_poly.pdbx_strand_id
1 'polypeptide(L)'
;MSAGSQRCPVCGAPLTADDRFCANCGAQLGPALVPLTALEQVRAPEDVSVWPSSDPLLEFDVEYPERLSRWLIFVKWLLAIPHYIVLGFFGMLVGIIAWIAWVVILFTKRYPESLYRLVLTYMRWTANVNAYVMLQRDEYPPFGEGPYPVRLELPYPAELSRWLIFIKWLLLIPNLIVYAFVGIALLVGLFIAWWAILLTGTMPRGLFDFITGVNRWGYRINAYSWYMTDRYPPFGLD
;
A
#
# COMPACT_ATOMS: atom_id res chain seq x y z
N MET A 1 42.86 0.10 -36.02
CA MET A 1 41.74 0.68 -35.26
C MET A 1 42.34 1.35 -34.04
N SER A 2 42.44 2.68 -34.05
CA SER A 2 43.12 3.49 -33.02
C SER A 2 42.23 3.62 -31.79
N ALA A 3 42.69 3.06 -30.66
CA ALA A 3 42.06 3.27 -29.35
C ALA A 3 42.01 4.78 -29.04
N GLY A 4 40.81 5.32 -28.87
CA GLY A 4 40.60 6.75 -28.63
C GLY A 4 41.22 7.16 -27.30
N SER A 5 42.24 8.02 -27.34
CA SER A 5 42.85 8.59 -26.15
C SER A 5 41.86 9.52 -25.45
N GLN A 6 41.19 9.03 -24.42
CA GLN A 6 40.36 9.87 -23.56
C GLN A 6 41.26 10.81 -22.75
N ARG A 7 40.76 12.00 -22.39
CA ARG A 7 41.48 12.98 -21.57
C ARG A 7 40.62 13.38 -20.39
N CYS A 8 41.28 13.65 -19.26
CA CYS A 8 40.62 14.10 -18.06
C CYS A 8 39.90 15.43 -18.31
N PRO A 9 38.59 15.55 -18.00
CA PRO A 9 37.83 16.78 -18.24
C PRO A 9 38.27 17.93 -17.31
N VAL A 10 38.98 17.62 -16.22
CA VAL A 10 39.42 18.62 -15.23
C VAL A 10 40.81 19.18 -15.57
N CYS A 11 41.78 18.34 -15.95
CA CYS A 11 43.17 18.78 -16.16
C CYS A 11 43.74 18.47 -17.55
N GLY A 12 43.00 17.78 -18.42
CA GLY A 12 43.44 17.49 -19.80
C GLY A 12 44.49 16.39 -19.94
N ALA A 13 44.91 15.75 -18.84
CA ALA A 13 45.84 14.62 -18.85
C ALA A 13 45.25 13.41 -19.60
N PRO A 14 46.05 12.62 -20.33
CA PRO A 14 45.57 11.42 -21.01
C PRO A 14 45.11 10.37 -19.99
N LEU A 15 44.00 9.69 -20.30
CA LEU A 15 43.40 8.63 -19.49
C LEU A 15 43.36 7.32 -20.28
N THR A 16 43.48 6.22 -19.55
CA THR A 16 43.20 4.87 -20.04
C THR A 16 41.74 4.50 -19.73
N ALA A 17 41.20 3.51 -20.44
CA ALA A 17 39.78 3.15 -20.35
C ALA A 17 39.35 2.64 -18.95
N ASP A 18 40.31 2.21 -18.12
CA ASP A 18 40.07 1.62 -16.81
C ASP A 18 40.33 2.60 -15.64
N ASP A 19 40.75 3.84 -15.92
CA ASP A 19 41.09 4.83 -14.88
C ASP A 19 39.84 5.34 -14.15
N ARG A 20 39.65 4.93 -12.89
CA ARG A 20 38.56 5.43 -12.01
C ARG A 20 38.87 6.79 -11.38
N PHE A 21 40.12 7.20 -11.39
CA PHE A 21 40.59 8.48 -10.85
C PHE A 21 41.74 9.00 -11.71
N CYS A 22 41.82 10.32 -11.86
CA CYS A 22 42.93 10.93 -12.57
C CYS A 22 44.16 10.98 -11.66
N ALA A 23 45.23 10.28 -12.02
CA ALA A 23 46.49 10.26 -11.26
C ALA A 23 47.18 11.64 -11.14
N ASN A 24 46.86 12.58 -12.03
CA ASN A 24 47.49 13.90 -12.05
C ASN A 24 46.79 14.93 -11.14
N CYS A 25 45.45 14.98 -11.14
CA CYS A 25 44.70 15.98 -10.38
C CYS A 25 43.78 15.41 -9.29
N GLY A 26 43.68 14.08 -9.17
CA GLY A 26 42.84 13.42 -8.16
C GLY A 26 41.34 13.43 -8.43
N ALA A 27 40.88 13.95 -9.57
CA ALA A 27 39.46 13.95 -9.93
C ALA A 27 38.94 12.51 -10.06
N GLN A 28 37.83 12.21 -9.38
CA GLN A 28 37.11 10.94 -9.56
C GLN A 28 36.38 10.96 -10.90
N LEU A 29 36.66 9.96 -11.73
CA LEU A 29 36.01 9.77 -13.01
C LEU A 29 34.92 8.72 -12.73
N GLY A 30 33.65 9.14 -12.75
CA GLY A 30 32.53 8.22 -12.52
C GLY A 30 32.59 7.01 -13.45
N PRO A 31 31.93 5.89 -13.10
CA PRO A 31 32.01 4.67 -13.91
C PRO A 31 31.61 4.99 -15.35
N ALA A 32 32.55 4.79 -16.27
CA ALA A 32 32.32 4.88 -17.69
C ALA A 32 31.09 4.04 -18.04
N LEU A 33 30.11 4.67 -18.71
CA LEU A 33 29.01 4.09 -19.48
C LEU A 33 28.79 2.59 -19.16
N VAL A 34 27.97 2.31 -18.14
CA VAL A 34 27.49 0.94 -17.91
C VAL A 34 26.82 0.48 -19.21
N PRO A 35 27.33 -0.58 -19.88
CA PRO A 35 26.71 -1.04 -21.12
C PRO A 35 25.28 -1.48 -20.83
N LEU A 36 24.34 -1.27 -21.76
CA LEU A 36 22.93 -1.64 -21.57
C LEU A 36 22.77 -3.11 -21.14
N THR A 37 23.67 -3.99 -21.58
CA THR A 37 23.74 -5.40 -21.17
C THR A 37 24.02 -5.60 -19.68
N ALA A 38 24.80 -4.71 -19.05
CA ALA A 38 25.04 -4.73 -17.62
C ALA A 38 23.85 -4.17 -16.83
N LEU A 39 23.09 -3.22 -17.39
CA LEU A 39 21.79 -2.81 -16.81
C LEU A 39 20.76 -3.94 -16.90
N GLU A 40 20.78 -4.74 -17.96
CA GLU A 40 19.91 -5.93 -18.09
C GLU A 40 20.25 -7.03 -17.08
N GLN A 41 21.48 -7.03 -16.56
CA GLN A 41 21.94 -7.92 -15.49
C GLN A 41 21.69 -7.39 -14.07
N VAL A 42 21.29 -6.12 -13.92
CA VAL A 42 20.82 -5.60 -12.62
C VAL A 42 19.44 -6.19 -12.35
N ARG A 43 19.41 -7.39 -11.77
CA ARG A 43 18.21 -7.95 -11.17
C ARG A 43 17.89 -7.14 -9.91
N ALA A 44 16.64 -6.76 -9.74
CA ALA A 44 16.16 -6.21 -8.48
C ALA A 44 16.60 -7.15 -7.34
N PRO A 45 17.04 -6.62 -6.18
CA PRO A 45 17.45 -7.43 -5.04
C PRO A 45 16.37 -8.47 -4.72
N GLU A 46 16.76 -9.72 -4.46
CA GLU A 46 15.82 -10.81 -4.17
C GLU A 46 15.04 -10.57 -2.86
N ASP A 47 15.56 -9.70 -1.98
CA ASP A 47 14.93 -9.22 -0.75
C ASP A 47 14.03 -8.00 -0.94
N VAL A 48 14.08 -7.34 -2.10
CA VAL A 48 13.02 -6.43 -2.52
C VAL A 48 11.93 -7.30 -3.11
N SER A 49 10.97 -7.66 -2.26
CA SER A 49 9.68 -8.14 -2.73
C SER A 49 9.05 -7.05 -3.60
N VAL A 50 9.35 -7.08 -4.89
CA VAL A 50 8.46 -6.57 -5.93
C VAL A 50 7.25 -7.50 -5.83
N TRP A 51 6.38 -7.24 -4.85
CA TRP A 51 5.21 -8.05 -4.59
C TRP A 51 4.41 -8.10 -5.88
N PRO A 52 4.31 -9.25 -6.56
CA PRO A 52 3.32 -9.40 -7.58
C PRO A 52 2.05 -9.67 -6.81
N SER A 53 1.32 -8.63 -6.39
CA SER A 53 -0.08 -8.83 -6.07
C SER A 53 -0.70 -9.37 -7.35
N SER A 54 -1.03 -10.66 -7.36
CA SER A 54 -1.73 -11.34 -8.46
C SER A 54 -3.11 -10.72 -8.75
N ASP A 55 -3.53 -9.74 -7.95
CA ASP A 55 -4.75 -9.00 -8.13
C ASP A 55 -4.48 -7.61 -8.73
N PRO A 56 -4.75 -7.38 -10.03
CA PRO A 56 -4.55 -6.08 -10.70
C PRO A 56 -5.54 -5.00 -10.22
N LEU A 57 -6.28 -5.27 -9.15
CA LEU A 57 -7.31 -4.39 -8.62
C LEU A 57 -6.84 -3.56 -7.45
N LEU A 58 -6.00 -4.08 -6.56
CA LEU A 58 -5.60 -3.42 -5.33
C LEU A 58 -4.36 -4.11 -4.75
N GLU A 59 -3.30 -3.35 -4.53
CA GLU A 59 -2.12 -3.81 -3.81
C GLU A 59 -2.22 -3.34 -2.37
N PHE A 60 -2.28 -4.28 -1.43
CA PHE A 60 -2.22 -3.99 -0.01
C PHE A 60 -1.25 -4.93 0.69
N ASP A 61 -0.25 -4.34 1.33
CA ASP A 61 0.76 -5.03 2.08
C ASP A 61 1.08 -4.31 3.39
N VAL A 62 1.41 -5.10 4.41
CA VAL A 62 1.81 -4.61 5.73
C VAL A 62 3.14 -5.26 6.04
N GLU A 63 4.15 -4.45 6.32
CA GLU A 63 5.46 -4.98 6.68
C GLU A 63 5.35 -5.70 8.04
N TYR A 64 5.76 -6.96 8.08
CA TYR A 64 5.66 -7.77 9.28
C TYR A 64 6.63 -7.28 10.38
N PRO A 65 6.15 -7.04 11.61
CA PRO A 65 7.01 -6.67 12.73
C PRO A 65 7.69 -7.90 13.35
N GLU A 66 9.01 -7.88 13.49
CA GLU A 66 9.74 -8.97 14.16
C GLU A 66 9.37 -9.10 15.65
N ARG A 67 9.07 -7.98 16.31
CA ARG A 67 8.66 -7.92 17.71
C ARG A 67 7.54 -6.93 17.90
N LEU A 68 6.63 -7.29 18.80
CA LEU A 68 5.52 -6.46 19.24
C LEU A 68 5.62 -6.28 20.76
N SER A 69 5.25 -5.09 21.21
CA SER A 69 5.23 -4.69 22.59
C SER A 69 4.01 -5.31 23.30
N ARG A 70 4.27 -5.87 24.48
CA ARG A 70 3.26 -6.61 25.25
C ARG A 70 2.26 -5.69 25.94
N TRP A 71 2.72 -4.50 26.33
CA TRP A 71 1.94 -3.56 27.14
C TRP A 71 1.10 -2.59 26.32
N LEU A 72 1.55 -2.19 25.13
CA LEU A 72 0.79 -1.23 24.31
C LEU A 72 -0.58 -1.77 23.93
N ILE A 73 -0.74 -3.09 23.81
CA ILE A 73 -2.01 -3.74 23.47
C ILE A 73 -3.18 -3.21 24.31
N PHE A 74 -2.96 -2.99 25.62
CA PHE A 74 -3.98 -2.48 26.54
C PHE A 74 -4.32 -1.00 26.33
N VAL A 75 -3.47 -0.25 25.66
CA VAL A 75 -3.60 1.20 25.48
C VAL A 75 -3.89 1.56 24.02
N LYS A 76 -3.63 0.67 23.06
CA LYS A 76 -3.82 0.93 21.62
C LYS A 76 -5.24 1.38 21.29
N TRP A 77 -6.25 0.72 21.85
CA TRP A 77 -7.65 1.07 21.61
C TRP A 77 -7.98 2.49 22.10
N LEU A 78 -7.39 2.93 23.22
CA LEU A 78 -7.55 4.26 23.77
C LEU A 78 -6.86 5.31 22.89
N LEU A 79 -5.63 5.02 22.45
CA LEU A 79 -4.86 5.89 21.54
C LEU A 79 -5.49 6.02 20.15
N ALA A 80 -6.29 5.04 19.73
CA ALA A 80 -7.00 5.07 18.46
C ALA A 80 -8.28 5.94 18.50
N ILE A 81 -8.78 6.33 19.68
CA ILE A 81 -10.02 7.13 19.79
C ILE A 81 -9.92 8.45 19.02
N PRO A 82 -8.86 9.28 19.17
CA PRO A 82 -8.71 10.49 18.37
C PRO A 82 -8.75 10.23 16.86
N HIS A 83 -8.12 9.15 16.39
CA HIS A 83 -8.18 8.77 14.98
C HIS A 83 -9.59 8.44 14.53
N TYR A 84 -10.34 7.66 15.31
CA TYR A 84 -11.72 7.31 14.96
C TYR A 84 -12.66 8.52 14.94
N ILE A 85 -12.45 9.50 15.82
CA ILE A 85 -13.22 10.76 15.80
C ILE A 85 -12.97 11.49 14.48
N VAL A 86 -11.70 11.71 14.10
CA VAL A 86 -11.38 12.46 12.89
C VAL A 86 -11.74 11.67 11.62
N LEU A 87 -11.47 10.36 11.58
CA LEU A 87 -11.89 9.49 10.48
C LEU A 87 -13.41 9.41 10.35
N GLY A 88 -14.15 9.51 11.46
CA GLY A 88 -15.62 9.57 11.44
C GLY A 88 -16.13 10.81 10.71
N PHE A 89 -15.62 12.00 11.09
CA PHE A 89 -15.97 13.25 10.40
C PHE A 89 -15.49 13.27 8.94
N PHE A 90 -14.26 12.82 8.68
CA PHE A 90 -13.71 12.77 7.34
C PHE A 90 -14.45 11.76 6.45
N GLY A 91 -14.81 10.60 6.99
CA GLY A 91 -15.63 9.60 6.31
C GLY A 91 -17.02 10.11 5.97
N MET A 92 -17.65 10.89 6.87
CA MET A 92 -18.92 11.56 6.57
C MET A 92 -18.78 12.56 5.42
N LEU A 93 -17.73 13.37 5.42
CA LEU A 93 -17.42 14.28 4.31
C LEU A 93 -17.20 13.51 2.99
N VAL A 94 -16.41 12.44 3.02
CA VAL A 94 -16.18 11.55 1.87
C VAL A 94 -17.49 10.94 1.39
N GLY A 95 -18.39 10.52 2.28
CA GLY A 95 -19.72 10.02 1.95
C GLY A 95 -20.58 11.04 1.19
N ILE A 96 -20.63 12.27 1.67
CA ILE A 96 -21.35 13.38 1.02
C ILE A 96 -20.76 13.64 -0.37
N ILE A 97 -19.44 13.70 -0.46
CA ILE A 97 -18.71 13.95 -1.71
C ILE A 97 -18.84 12.79 -2.70
N ALA A 98 -18.88 11.54 -2.22
CA ALA A 98 -19.08 10.36 -3.06
C ALA A 98 -20.46 10.39 -3.73
N TRP A 99 -21.46 11.00 -3.09
CA TRP A 99 -22.76 11.24 -3.72
C TRP A 99 -22.64 12.22 -4.91
N ILE A 100 -21.79 13.25 -4.81
CA ILE A 100 -21.46 14.12 -5.94
C ILE A 100 -20.69 13.34 -7.01
N ALA A 101 -19.71 12.52 -6.62
CA ALA A 101 -18.97 11.67 -7.54
C ALA A 101 -19.89 10.73 -8.31
N TRP A 102 -20.87 10.13 -7.64
CA TRP A 102 -21.89 9.28 -8.24
C TRP A 102 -22.65 9.99 -9.38
N VAL A 103 -23.11 11.23 -9.15
CA VAL A 103 -23.75 12.05 -10.19
C VAL A 103 -22.77 12.34 -11.33
N VAL A 104 -21.54 12.76 -11.01
CA VAL A 104 -20.55 13.12 -12.03
C VAL A 104 -20.19 11.91 -12.91
N ILE A 105 -19.97 10.75 -12.31
CA ILE A 105 -19.65 9.51 -13.03
C ILE A 105 -20.81 9.09 -13.94
N LEU A 106 -22.06 9.26 -13.49
CA LEU A 106 -23.25 8.95 -14.30
C LEU A 106 -23.23 9.67 -15.67
N PHE A 107 -22.85 10.95 -15.68
CA PHE A 107 -22.77 11.75 -16.90
C PHE A 107 -21.44 11.55 -17.66
N THR A 108 -20.32 11.60 -16.94
CA THR A 108 -18.97 11.70 -17.53
C THR A 108 -18.28 10.35 -17.76
N LYS A 109 -18.74 9.27 -17.12
CA LYS A 109 -18.03 7.97 -17.02
C LYS A 109 -16.64 8.03 -16.40
N ARG A 110 -16.24 9.18 -15.84
CA ARG A 110 -14.90 9.40 -15.29
C ARG A 110 -15.02 9.77 -13.82
N TYR A 111 -14.18 9.15 -13.00
CA TYR A 111 -14.04 9.55 -11.61
C TYR A 111 -13.32 10.91 -11.55
N PRO A 112 -13.77 11.93 -10.82
CA PRO A 112 -12.99 13.16 -10.69
C PRO A 112 -11.68 12.91 -9.94
N GLU A 113 -10.54 13.27 -10.53
CA GLU A 113 -9.22 12.94 -9.98
C GLU A 113 -8.99 13.47 -8.56
N SER A 114 -9.44 14.69 -8.26
CA SER A 114 -9.33 15.28 -6.91
C SER A 114 -10.10 14.46 -5.86
N LEU A 115 -11.28 13.97 -6.21
CA LEU A 115 -12.10 13.15 -5.34
C LEU A 115 -11.48 11.78 -5.15
N TYR A 116 -10.95 11.19 -6.22
CA TYR A 116 -10.25 9.90 -6.14
C TYR A 116 -9.08 9.97 -5.16
N ARG A 117 -8.25 11.02 -5.28
CA ARG A 117 -7.13 11.25 -4.35
C ARG A 117 -7.63 11.39 -2.92
N LEU A 118 -8.69 12.16 -2.68
CA LEU A 118 -9.28 12.33 -1.35
C LEU A 118 -9.74 11.01 -0.72
N VAL A 119 -10.47 10.19 -1.48
CA VAL A 119 -10.93 8.87 -1.01
C VAL A 119 -9.74 7.94 -0.78
N LEU A 120 -8.74 7.96 -1.66
CA LEU A 120 -7.52 7.16 -1.49
C LEU A 120 -6.74 7.58 -0.23
N THR A 121 -6.63 8.87 0.06
CA THR A 121 -6.04 9.38 1.31
C THR A 121 -6.82 8.89 2.54
N TYR A 122 -8.15 8.94 2.49
CA TYR A 122 -9.01 8.40 3.55
C TYR A 122 -8.80 6.90 3.75
N MET A 123 -8.76 6.11 2.68
CA MET A 123 -8.52 4.66 2.74
C MET A 123 -7.13 4.33 3.29
N ARG A 124 -6.08 5.02 2.84
CA ARG A 124 -4.70 4.84 3.34
C ARG A 124 -4.60 5.16 4.83
N TRP A 125 -5.21 6.26 5.25
CA TRP A 125 -5.21 6.61 6.66
C TRP A 125 -5.97 5.57 7.50
N THR A 126 -7.13 5.12 7.03
CA THR A 126 -7.91 4.05 7.66
C THR A 126 -7.09 2.76 7.73
N ALA A 127 -6.29 2.45 6.70
CA ALA A 127 -5.40 1.30 6.66
C ALA A 127 -4.27 1.35 7.68
N ASN A 128 -3.65 2.51 7.87
CA ASN A 128 -2.64 2.71 8.91
C ASN A 128 -3.23 2.47 10.31
N VAL A 129 -4.43 3.01 10.56
CA VAL A 129 -5.14 2.85 11.84
C VAL A 129 -5.58 1.41 12.06
N ASN A 130 -6.10 0.73 11.03
CA ASN A 130 -6.49 -0.67 11.11
C ASN A 130 -5.28 -1.57 11.41
N ALA A 131 -4.14 -1.37 10.75
CA ALA A 131 -2.92 -2.13 11.05
C ALA A 131 -2.46 -1.93 12.50
N TYR A 132 -2.59 -0.72 13.05
CA TYR A 132 -2.28 -0.45 14.46
C TYR A 132 -3.23 -1.16 15.42
N VAL A 133 -4.54 -1.01 15.21
CA VAL A 133 -5.58 -1.55 16.10
C VAL A 133 -5.71 -3.07 16.01
N MET A 134 -5.50 -3.64 14.82
CA MET A 134 -5.46 -5.09 14.58
C MET A 134 -4.14 -5.75 14.99
N LEU A 135 -3.29 -5.03 15.75
CA LEU A 135 -2.04 -5.54 16.32
C LEU A 135 -0.99 -5.95 15.28
N GLN A 136 -1.09 -5.45 14.05
CA GLN A 136 -0.11 -5.72 13.00
C GLN A 136 1.10 -4.80 13.08
N ARG A 137 0.98 -3.61 13.68
CA ARG A 137 2.06 -2.63 13.91
C ARG A 137 1.92 -1.94 15.26
N ASP A 138 3.02 -1.50 15.83
CA ASP A 138 3.08 -0.81 17.13
C ASP A 138 3.28 0.69 17.03
N GLU A 139 3.80 1.15 15.88
CA GLU A 139 4.04 2.56 15.62
C GLU A 139 2.71 3.30 15.58
N TYR A 140 2.60 4.42 16.31
CA TYR A 140 1.38 5.21 16.29
C TYR A 140 1.19 5.85 14.91
N PRO A 141 0.03 5.65 14.24
CA PRO A 141 -0.15 6.09 12.87
C PRO A 141 -0.26 7.62 12.77
N PRO A 142 0.32 8.24 11.73
CA PRO A 142 0.17 9.67 11.49
C PRO A 142 -1.30 10.03 11.21
N PHE A 143 -1.67 11.28 11.49
CA PHE A 143 -2.94 11.83 11.03
C PHE A 143 -2.84 12.20 9.55
N GLY A 144 -3.77 11.68 8.73
CA GLY A 144 -3.77 11.93 7.29
C GLY A 144 -2.65 11.19 6.56
N GLU A 145 -1.85 11.92 5.79
CA GLU A 145 -0.75 11.37 5.02
C GLU A 145 0.57 11.39 5.80
N GLY A 146 1.36 10.32 5.67
CA GLY A 146 2.67 10.22 6.29
C GLY A 146 3.32 8.86 6.03
N PRO A 147 4.64 8.75 6.21
CA PRO A 147 5.32 7.47 6.09
C PRO A 147 4.80 6.51 7.16
N TYR A 148 4.33 5.35 6.73
CA TYR A 148 3.87 4.28 7.60
C TYR A 148 4.12 2.93 6.90
N PRO A 149 4.45 1.85 7.64
CA PRO A 149 4.78 0.52 7.10
C PRO A 149 3.55 -0.26 6.58
N VAL A 150 2.64 0.44 5.94
CA VAL A 150 1.44 -0.09 5.27
C VAL A 150 1.41 0.52 3.88
N ARG A 151 1.39 -0.34 2.86
CA ARG A 151 1.26 0.07 1.47
C ARG A 151 -0.16 -0.24 1.01
N LEU A 152 -0.86 0.78 0.53
CA LEU A 152 -2.15 0.65 -0.14
C LEU A 152 -2.10 1.43 -1.44
N GLU A 153 -2.07 0.69 -2.55
CA GLU A 153 -2.06 1.22 -3.90
C GLU A 153 -3.28 0.72 -4.65
N LEU A 154 -3.95 1.66 -5.29
CA LEU A 154 -5.11 1.39 -6.13
C LEU A 154 -4.84 2.05 -7.49
N PRO A 155 -4.96 1.32 -8.60
CA PRO A 155 -4.84 1.91 -9.92
C PRO A 155 -6.04 2.84 -10.19
N TYR A 156 -5.77 3.98 -10.83
CA TYR A 156 -6.82 4.92 -11.20
C TYR A 156 -7.64 4.36 -12.39
N PRO A 157 -8.98 4.28 -12.30
CA PRO A 157 -9.81 3.74 -13.38
C PRO A 157 -9.91 4.75 -14.54
N ALA A 158 -9.60 4.32 -15.76
CA ALA A 158 -9.74 5.16 -16.94
C ALA A 158 -11.21 5.48 -17.27
N GLU A 159 -12.10 4.49 -17.14
CA GLU A 159 -13.53 4.62 -17.40
C GLU A 159 -14.34 3.77 -16.42
N LEU A 160 -15.55 4.25 -16.10
CA LEU A 160 -16.54 3.58 -15.27
C LEU A 160 -17.87 3.45 -16.04
N SER A 161 -18.56 2.35 -15.78
CA SER A 161 -19.85 2.01 -16.34
C SER A 161 -20.97 2.78 -15.65
N ARG A 162 -21.85 3.41 -16.43
CA ARG A 162 -22.92 4.30 -15.91
C ARG A 162 -23.99 3.53 -15.11
N TRP A 163 -24.38 2.37 -15.63
CA TRP A 163 -25.54 1.62 -15.14
C TRP A 163 -25.21 0.70 -13.97
N LEU A 164 -23.97 0.18 -13.93
CA LEU A 164 -23.54 -0.78 -12.93
C LEU A 164 -23.57 -0.15 -11.53
N ILE A 165 -23.36 1.16 -11.43
CA ILE A 165 -23.43 1.96 -10.20
C ILE A 165 -24.74 1.72 -9.42
N PHE A 166 -25.88 1.62 -10.10
CA PHE A 166 -27.18 1.38 -9.46
C PHE A 166 -27.34 -0.05 -8.92
N ILE A 167 -26.55 -0.99 -9.41
CA ILE A 167 -26.63 -2.42 -9.08
C ILE A 167 -25.47 -2.84 -8.18
N LYS A 168 -24.39 -2.04 -8.08
CA LYS A 168 -23.21 -2.33 -7.25
C LYS A 168 -23.57 -2.66 -5.81
N TRP A 169 -24.45 -1.88 -5.19
CA TRP A 169 -24.85 -2.13 -3.79
C TRP A 169 -25.51 -3.50 -3.64
N LEU A 170 -26.32 -3.94 -4.61
CA LEU A 170 -26.99 -5.24 -4.61
C LEU A 170 -25.99 -6.38 -4.84
N LEU A 171 -25.09 -6.23 -5.83
CA LEU A 171 -24.01 -7.18 -6.11
C LEU A 171 -23.07 -7.36 -4.92
N LEU A 172 -22.89 -6.32 -4.12
CA LEU A 172 -22.03 -6.34 -2.95
C LEU A 172 -22.63 -7.13 -1.77
N ILE A 173 -23.94 -7.34 -1.72
CA ILE A 173 -24.62 -8.00 -0.59
C ILE A 173 -24.07 -9.42 -0.34
N PRO A 174 -23.99 -10.33 -1.34
CA PRO A 174 -23.37 -11.64 -1.14
C PRO A 174 -21.93 -11.55 -0.61
N ASN A 175 -21.14 -10.60 -1.13
CA ASN A 175 -19.76 -10.39 -0.67
C ASN A 175 -19.71 -9.99 0.81
N LEU A 176 -20.54 -9.02 1.21
CA LEU A 176 -20.63 -8.55 2.60
C LEU A 176 -21.08 -9.64 3.57
N ILE A 177 -21.98 -10.54 3.14
CA ILE A 177 -22.43 -11.66 3.98
C ILE A 177 -21.26 -12.59 4.28
N VAL A 178 -20.50 -13.01 3.25
CA VAL A 178 -19.35 -13.90 3.45
C VAL A 178 -18.24 -13.19 4.24
N TYR A 179 -17.99 -11.91 3.94
CA TYR A 179 -17.02 -11.09 4.66
C TYR A 179 -17.38 -10.96 6.15
N ALA A 180 -18.67 -10.85 6.49
CA ALA A 180 -19.13 -10.82 7.88
C ALA A 180 -18.82 -12.13 8.63
N PHE A 181 -18.97 -13.30 8.00
CA PHE A 181 -18.57 -14.58 8.59
C PHE A 181 -17.06 -14.65 8.82
N VAL A 182 -16.26 -14.17 7.86
CA VAL A 182 -14.80 -14.06 8.02
C VAL A 182 -14.43 -13.05 9.10
N GLY A 183 -15.24 -11.99 9.30
CA GLY A 183 -15.10 -11.05 10.40
C GLY A 183 -15.19 -11.72 11.78
N ILE A 184 -16.02 -12.76 11.94
CA ILE A 184 -16.07 -13.56 13.17
C ILE A 184 -14.74 -14.31 13.37
N ALA A 185 -14.21 -14.93 12.31
CA ALA A 185 -12.89 -15.58 12.35
C ALA A 185 -11.76 -14.58 12.64
N LEU A 186 -11.85 -13.34 12.13
CA LEU A 186 -10.94 -12.24 12.46
C LEU A 186 -10.97 -11.91 13.96
N LEU A 187 -12.15 -11.82 14.57
CA LEU A 187 -12.26 -11.55 16.02
C LEU A 187 -11.60 -12.66 16.85
N VAL A 188 -11.84 -13.92 16.50
CA VAL A 188 -11.18 -15.06 17.15
C VAL A 188 -9.66 -15.00 16.93
N GLY A 189 -9.23 -14.69 15.70
CA GLY A 189 -7.82 -14.50 15.37
C GLY A 189 -7.17 -13.40 16.19
N LEU A 190 -7.80 -12.22 16.30
CA LEU A 190 -7.29 -11.11 17.10
C LEU A 190 -7.22 -11.46 18.59
N PHE A 191 -8.18 -12.23 19.11
CA PHE A 191 -8.13 -12.73 20.48
C PHE A 191 -6.96 -13.69 20.71
N ILE A 192 -6.69 -14.59 19.75
CA ILE A 192 -5.52 -15.48 19.79
C ILE A 192 -4.22 -14.66 19.66
N ALA A 193 -4.17 -13.68 18.76
CA ALA A 193 -3.03 -12.79 18.57
C ALA A 193 -2.70 -12.05 19.87
N TRP A 194 -3.71 -11.52 20.54
CA TRP A 194 -3.58 -10.82 21.80
C TRP A 194 -2.84 -11.66 22.84
N TRP A 195 -3.26 -12.92 23.04
CA TRP A 195 -2.58 -13.85 23.94
C TRP A 195 -1.19 -14.24 23.46
N ALA A 196 -1.04 -14.54 22.17
CA ALA A 196 0.24 -14.93 21.58
C ALA A 196 1.29 -13.83 21.76
N ILE A 197 0.94 -12.57 21.50
CA ILE A 197 1.85 -11.43 21.67
C ILE A 197 2.14 -11.18 23.15
N LEU A 198 1.15 -11.28 24.03
CA LEU A 198 1.37 -11.08 25.47
C LEU A 198 2.38 -12.09 26.05
N LEU A 199 2.30 -13.35 25.63
CA LEU A 199 3.18 -14.42 26.09
C LEU A 199 4.56 -14.41 25.39
N THR A 200 4.57 -14.27 24.06
CA THR A 200 5.80 -14.43 23.25
C THR A 200 6.46 -13.11 22.89
N GLY A 201 5.69 -12.02 22.75
CA GLY A 201 6.14 -10.76 22.15
C GLY A 201 6.21 -10.78 20.63
N THR A 202 5.64 -11.81 19.98
CA THR A 202 5.68 -11.99 18.52
C THR A 202 4.31 -12.43 18.00
N MET A 203 3.93 -11.97 16.79
CA MET A 203 2.70 -12.41 16.12
C MET A 203 2.98 -13.70 15.34
N PRO A 204 2.19 -14.78 15.47
CA PRO A 204 2.35 -15.94 14.59
C PRO A 204 2.15 -15.54 13.11
N ARG A 205 3.06 -15.96 12.22
CA ARG A 205 3.03 -15.58 10.78
C ARG A 205 1.70 -15.90 10.11
N GLY A 206 1.18 -17.12 10.27
CA GLY A 206 -0.11 -17.49 9.66
C GLY A 206 -1.29 -16.65 10.14
N LEU A 207 -1.24 -16.11 11.36
CA LEU A 207 -2.28 -15.22 11.88
C LEU A 207 -2.13 -13.80 11.32
N PHE A 208 -0.88 -13.32 11.20
CA PHE A 208 -0.59 -12.06 10.51
C PHE A 208 -1.06 -12.11 9.05
N ASP A 209 -0.71 -13.17 8.32
CA ASP A 209 -1.08 -13.36 6.91
C ASP A 209 -2.60 -13.43 6.73
N PHE A 210 -3.28 -14.11 7.65
CA PHE A 210 -4.75 -14.12 7.70
C PHE A 210 -5.34 -12.72 7.89
N ILE A 211 -4.87 -11.95 8.88
CA ILE A 211 -5.37 -10.58 9.13
C ILE A 211 -5.08 -9.69 7.91
N THR A 212 -3.88 -9.77 7.34
CA THR A 212 -3.51 -9.03 6.12
C THR A 212 -4.43 -9.40 4.96
N GLY A 213 -4.72 -10.68 4.75
CA GLY A 213 -5.63 -11.14 3.70
C GLY A 213 -7.07 -10.66 3.91
N VAL A 214 -7.56 -10.65 5.15
CA VAL A 214 -8.87 -10.07 5.48
C VAL A 214 -8.91 -8.57 5.16
N ASN A 215 -7.84 -7.84 5.50
CA ASN A 215 -7.69 -6.43 5.14
C ASN A 215 -7.66 -6.23 3.61
N ARG A 216 -6.90 -7.03 2.85
CA ARG A 216 -6.89 -6.96 1.36
C ARG A 216 -8.30 -7.10 0.80
N TRP A 217 -9.04 -8.09 1.29
CA TRP A 217 -10.42 -8.30 0.86
C TRP A 217 -11.32 -7.11 1.24
N GLY A 218 -11.23 -6.63 2.48
CA GLY A 218 -11.97 -5.47 2.96
C GLY A 218 -11.70 -4.21 2.12
N TYR A 219 -10.45 -3.95 1.73
CA TYR A 219 -10.14 -2.82 0.86
C TYR A 219 -10.61 -3.00 -0.58
N ARG A 220 -10.63 -4.24 -1.12
CA ARG A 220 -11.28 -4.54 -2.41
C ARG A 220 -12.79 -4.22 -2.38
N ILE A 221 -13.47 -4.60 -1.28
CA ILE A 221 -14.89 -4.24 -1.04
C ILE A 221 -15.06 -2.71 -0.98
N ASN A 222 -14.20 -2.02 -0.22
CA ASN A 222 -14.25 -0.57 -0.10
C ASN A 222 -13.98 0.14 -1.44
N ALA A 223 -13.01 -0.32 -2.24
CA ALA A 223 -12.74 0.27 -3.54
C ALA A 223 -13.94 0.15 -4.48
N TYR A 224 -14.65 -0.98 -4.41
CA TYR A 224 -15.88 -1.19 -5.18
C TYR A 224 -17.04 -0.31 -4.68
N SER A 225 -17.22 -0.19 -3.35
CA SER A 225 -18.29 0.60 -2.74
C SER A 225 -18.11 2.11 -2.96
N TRP A 226 -16.87 2.60 -2.97
CA TRP A 226 -16.53 4.00 -3.25
C TRP A 226 -16.46 4.33 -4.76
N TYR A 227 -16.91 3.41 -5.62
CA TYR A 227 -16.92 3.56 -7.09
C TYR A 227 -15.54 3.74 -7.73
N MET A 228 -14.47 3.29 -7.06
CA MET A 228 -13.09 3.41 -7.57
C MET A 228 -12.73 2.27 -8.53
N THR A 229 -13.51 1.20 -8.57
CA THR A 229 -13.37 0.10 -9.53
C THR A 229 -14.73 -0.45 -9.94
N ASP A 230 -14.84 -0.92 -11.18
CA ASP A 230 -16.00 -1.65 -11.71
C ASP A 230 -15.87 -3.16 -11.64
N ARG A 231 -14.65 -3.68 -11.46
CA ARG A 231 -14.46 -5.12 -11.32
C ARG A 231 -15.00 -5.56 -9.97
N TYR A 232 -15.87 -6.56 -9.99
CA TYR A 232 -16.44 -7.14 -8.78
C TYR A 232 -15.33 -7.76 -7.93
N PRO A 233 -15.27 -7.47 -6.61
CA PRO A 233 -14.21 -7.99 -5.75
C PRO A 233 -14.34 -9.52 -5.63
N PRO A 234 -13.27 -10.29 -5.93
CA PRO A 234 -13.29 -11.72 -5.72
C PRO A 234 -13.48 -12.05 -4.23
N PHE A 235 -14.04 -13.23 -3.94
CA PHE A 235 -14.10 -13.76 -2.59
C PHE A 235 -12.76 -14.42 -2.30
N GLY A 236 -11.96 -13.85 -1.42
CA GLY A 236 -10.63 -14.39 -1.16
C GLY A 236 -9.82 -13.52 -0.21
N LEU A 237 -8.78 -14.12 0.35
CA LEU A 237 -7.81 -13.46 1.24
C LEU A 237 -6.47 -13.23 0.54
N ASP A 238 -6.38 -13.55 -0.75
CA ASP A 238 -5.19 -13.51 -1.60
C ASP A 238 -4.76 -12.08 -1.93
#